data_AF-A0A974NS98-F1
#
_entry.id   AF-A0A974NS98-F1
#
_cell.length_a   1.000
_cell.length_b   1.000
_cell.length_c   1.000
_cell.angle_alpha   90.00
_cell.angle_beta   90.00
_cell.angle_gamma   90.00
#
_symmetry.space_group_name_H-M   'P 1'
#
loop_
_entity.id
_entity.type
_entity.pdbx_description
1 polymer ?
#
loop_
_entity_poly.entity_id
_entity_poly.type
_entity_poly.pdbx_seq_one_letter_code
_entity_poly.pdbx_strand_id
1 'polypeptide(L)'
;MYPLKIALVLTGLAIAGTATASVDRTPGPGGVYRLKPGIYVQKGVACGSAPNAAIREYDGRGISTPHTRACRARILSKRGNRYTVSQSCIDAGAGPAPRFTERQTVAVADALTFSIATRGAATAYRYCPMYMLHAGIRPAAR
;
A
#
# COMPACT_ATOMS: atom_id res chain seq x y z
N MET A 1 -25.04 -29.17 -68.28
CA MET A 1 -25.18 -27.70 -68.12
C MET A 1 -25.38 -27.42 -66.63
N TYR A 2 -24.45 -26.69 -65.99
CA TYR A 2 -24.56 -26.23 -64.60
C TYR A 2 -25.66 -25.16 -64.47
N PRO A 3 -26.17 -24.91 -63.24
CA PRO A 3 -25.82 -23.61 -62.69
C PRO A 3 -25.31 -23.64 -61.25
N LEU A 4 -24.13 -23.03 -61.17
CA LEU A 4 -23.44 -22.39 -60.05
C LEU A 4 -24.40 -21.68 -59.09
N LYS A 5 -24.36 -22.02 -57.79
CA LYS A 5 -24.96 -21.22 -56.72
C LYS A 5 -23.85 -20.53 -55.92
N ILE A 6 -23.83 -19.21 -56.05
CA ILE A 6 -23.01 -18.27 -55.28
C ILE A 6 -23.60 -18.19 -53.87
N ALA A 7 -22.80 -18.38 -52.83
CA ALA A 7 -23.19 -18.10 -51.45
C ALA A 7 -22.08 -17.29 -50.75
N LEU A 8 -22.35 -15.99 -50.73
CA LEU A 8 -21.91 -14.90 -49.84
C LEU A 8 -21.01 -15.29 -48.65
N VAL A 9 -19.76 -14.82 -48.67
CA VAL A 9 -18.87 -14.81 -47.50
C VAL A 9 -19.18 -13.58 -46.64
N LEU A 10 -19.72 -13.79 -45.44
CA LEU A 10 -19.90 -12.75 -44.42
C LEU A 10 -18.60 -12.58 -43.61
N THR A 11 -17.80 -11.58 -43.96
CA THR A 11 -16.66 -11.13 -43.15
C THR A 11 -17.16 -10.33 -41.95
N GLY A 12 -17.18 -10.94 -40.77
CA GLY A 12 -17.48 -10.26 -39.52
C GLY A 12 -16.35 -9.29 -39.14
N LEU A 13 -16.65 -7.99 -39.05
CA LEU A 13 -15.74 -7.01 -38.45
C LEU A 13 -15.66 -7.25 -36.95
N ALA A 14 -14.54 -7.79 -36.48
CA ALA A 14 -14.19 -7.81 -35.07
C ALA A 14 -13.86 -6.39 -34.61
N ILE A 15 -14.76 -5.77 -33.86
CA ILE A 15 -14.53 -4.48 -33.22
C ILE A 15 -13.56 -4.73 -32.05
N ALA A 16 -12.28 -4.43 -32.25
CA ALA A 16 -11.28 -4.50 -31.20
C ALA A 16 -11.57 -3.40 -30.17
N GLY A 17 -12.30 -3.73 -29.10
CA GLY A 17 -12.49 -2.84 -27.96
C GLY A 17 -11.13 -2.53 -27.32
N THR A 18 -10.79 -1.25 -27.25
CA THR A 18 -9.59 -0.79 -26.53
C THR A 18 -9.80 -1.01 -25.04
N ALA A 19 -9.14 -2.03 -24.47
CA ALA A 19 -9.13 -2.25 -23.04
C ALA A 19 -8.40 -1.09 -22.35
N THR A 20 -9.14 -0.22 -21.67
CA THR A 20 -8.57 0.83 -20.82
C THR A 20 -8.19 0.23 -19.48
N ALA A 21 -6.94 -0.21 -19.34
CA ALA A 21 -6.40 -0.60 -18.04
C ALA A 21 -6.29 0.65 -17.14
N SER A 22 -6.84 0.60 -15.92
CA SER A 22 -6.62 1.67 -14.94
C SER A 22 -5.15 1.65 -14.51
N VAL A 23 -4.37 2.63 -14.96
CA VAL A 23 -2.97 2.78 -14.52
C VAL A 23 -2.98 3.23 -13.06
N ASP A 24 -2.32 2.46 -12.19
CA ASP A 24 -2.08 2.85 -10.81
C ASP A 24 -1.17 4.08 -10.78
N ARG A 25 -1.74 5.24 -10.42
CA ARG A 25 -1.03 6.53 -10.36
C ARG A 25 -0.34 6.78 -9.02
N THR A 26 -0.36 5.80 -8.10
CA THR A 26 0.31 5.96 -6.80
C THR A 26 1.82 6.12 -7.02
N PRO A 27 2.50 7.03 -6.30
CA PRO A 27 3.94 7.20 -6.45
C PRO A 27 4.72 5.89 -6.35
N GLY A 28 5.83 5.80 -7.10
CA GLY A 28 6.74 4.67 -7.01
C GLY A 28 7.43 4.56 -5.65
N PRO A 29 8.18 3.47 -5.41
CA PRO A 29 8.87 3.27 -4.13
C PRO A 29 9.86 4.39 -3.81
N GLY A 30 9.81 4.90 -2.57
CA GLY A 30 10.61 6.07 -2.18
C GLY A 30 10.51 6.41 -0.69
N GLY A 31 10.91 7.63 -0.34
CA GLY A 31 10.89 8.14 1.03
C GLY A 31 11.87 7.42 1.98
N VAL A 32 11.63 7.55 3.28
CA VAL A 32 12.53 7.07 4.35
C VAL A 32 12.85 5.57 4.22
N TYR A 33 11.89 4.74 3.82
CA TYR A 33 12.04 3.29 3.75
C TYR A 33 12.20 2.73 2.32
N ARG A 34 12.17 3.57 1.27
CA ARG A 34 12.09 3.13 -0.13
C ARG A 34 10.94 2.16 -0.42
N LEU A 35 9.85 2.29 0.32
CA LEU A 35 8.60 1.55 0.14
C LEU A 35 7.67 2.29 -0.82
N LYS A 36 6.73 1.58 -1.43
CA LYS A 36 5.63 2.21 -2.18
C LYS A 36 4.67 2.92 -1.22
N PRO A 37 4.36 4.21 -1.40
CA PRO A 37 3.34 4.87 -0.58
C PRO A 37 1.97 4.17 -0.69
N GLY A 38 1.27 4.05 0.43
CA GLY A 38 -0.07 3.48 0.51
C GLY A 38 -0.29 2.57 1.72
N ILE A 39 -1.27 1.67 1.60
CA ILE A 39 -1.76 0.84 2.69
C ILE A 39 -1.03 -0.51 2.71
N TYR A 40 -0.64 -0.91 3.91
CA TYR A 40 -0.01 -2.18 4.19
C TYR A 40 -0.80 -2.93 5.25
N VAL A 41 -1.04 -4.21 5.01
CA VAL A 41 -1.77 -5.09 5.93
C VAL A 41 -0.85 -6.21 6.41
N GLN A 42 -0.98 -6.56 7.69
CA GLN A 42 -0.27 -7.67 8.30
C GLN A 42 -0.36 -8.93 7.42
N LYS A 43 0.77 -9.63 7.22
CA LYS A 43 0.80 -10.88 6.46
C LYS A 43 -0.15 -11.91 7.11
N GLY A 44 -0.91 -12.63 6.28
CA GLY A 44 -1.95 -13.56 6.72
C GLY A 44 -3.35 -12.95 6.88
N VAL A 45 -3.49 -11.62 6.89
CA VAL A 45 -4.78 -10.93 6.99
C VAL A 45 -5.22 -10.43 5.62
N ALA A 46 -6.45 -10.71 5.19
CA ALA A 46 -6.97 -10.25 3.89
C ALA A 46 -7.10 -8.72 3.81
N CYS A 47 -6.74 -8.13 2.66
CA CYS A 47 -6.79 -6.67 2.47
C CYS A 47 -8.22 -6.10 2.61
N GLY A 48 -9.21 -6.83 2.10
CA GLY A 48 -10.62 -6.38 2.09
C GLY A 48 -11.29 -6.41 3.46
N SER A 49 -10.76 -7.14 4.44
CA SER A 49 -11.39 -7.32 5.76
C SER A 49 -10.40 -7.16 6.91
N ALA A 50 -9.33 -6.38 6.69
CA ALA A 50 -8.31 -6.18 7.70
C ALA A 50 -8.87 -5.40 8.91
N PRO A 51 -8.69 -5.87 10.15
CA PRO A 51 -9.01 -5.08 11.33
C PRO A 51 -8.00 -3.93 11.48
N ASN A 52 -8.42 -2.84 12.13
CA ASN A 52 -7.59 -1.63 12.29
C ASN A 52 -6.18 -1.91 12.83
N ALA A 53 -6.04 -2.82 13.80
CA ALA A 53 -4.75 -3.17 14.39
C ALA A 53 -3.74 -3.74 13.37
N ALA A 54 -4.23 -4.39 12.31
CA ALA A 54 -3.43 -5.03 11.26
C ALA A 54 -3.03 -4.08 10.13
N ILE A 55 -3.48 -2.82 10.16
CA ILE A 55 -3.29 -1.85 9.08
C ILE A 55 -2.17 -0.88 9.42
N ARG A 56 -1.34 -0.59 8.42
CA ARG A 56 -0.35 0.48 8.43
C ARG A 56 -0.49 1.30 7.16
N GLU A 57 -0.20 2.58 7.24
CA GLU A 57 -0.12 3.46 6.08
C GLU A 57 1.29 4.06 6.01
N TYR A 58 1.86 4.11 4.81
CA TYR A 58 3.14 4.74 4.55
C TYR A 58 2.97 5.88 3.55
N ASP A 59 3.35 7.09 3.95
CA ASP A 59 3.22 8.31 3.16
C ASP A 59 4.57 8.81 2.58
N GLY A 60 5.62 8.00 2.68
CA GLY A 60 6.99 8.42 2.33
C GLY A 60 7.77 9.04 3.50
N ARG A 61 7.10 9.54 4.53
CA ARG A 61 7.71 10.24 5.68
C ARG A 61 7.70 9.40 6.95
N GLY A 62 6.74 8.52 7.14
CA GLY A 62 6.64 7.62 8.29
C GLY A 62 5.55 6.58 8.11
N ILE A 63 5.40 5.69 9.09
CA ILE A 63 4.39 4.63 9.08
C ILE A 63 3.32 4.94 10.14
N SER A 64 2.11 5.29 9.71
CA SER A 64 0.95 5.51 10.58
C SER A 64 0.15 4.24 10.81
N THR A 65 -0.70 4.30 11.82
CA THR A 65 -1.77 3.33 12.13
C THR A 65 -3.12 4.03 11.95
N PRO A 66 -4.24 3.31 11.93
CA PRO A 66 -5.56 3.95 11.93
C PRO A 66 -5.82 4.90 13.12
N HIS A 67 -5.02 4.82 14.18
CA HIS A 67 -5.13 5.67 15.36
C HIS A 67 -4.05 6.75 15.44
N THR A 68 -3.25 6.94 14.39
CA THR A 68 -2.19 7.95 14.38
C THR A 68 -2.12 8.68 13.04
N ARG A 69 -1.60 9.90 13.05
CA ARG A 69 -1.44 10.75 11.86
C ARG A 69 -0.15 11.56 11.92
N ALA A 70 0.21 12.15 10.77
CA ALA A 70 1.38 13.03 10.63
C ALA A 70 2.69 12.40 11.18
N CYS A 71 2.83 11.09 10.98
CA CYS A 71 4.00 10.34 11.41
C CYS A 71 5.24 10.75 10.61
N ARG A 72 6.37 10.91 11.32
CA ARG A 72 7.66 11.29 10.74
C ARG A 72 8.73 10.37 11.34
N ALA A 73 9.39 9.59 10.49
CA ALA A 73 10.46 8.70 10.87
C ALA A 73 11.82 9.39 10.66
N ARG A 74 12.68 9.34 11.68
CA ARG A 74 14.09 9.70 11.59
C ARG A 74 14.93 8.46 11.75
N ILE A 75 15.77 8.16 10.76
CA ILE A 75 16.72 7.05 10.82
C ILE A 75 17.79 7.37 11.87
N LEU A 76 17.91 6.51 12.87
CA LEU A 76 18.97 6.56 13.88
C LEU A 76 20.18 5.73 13.44
N SER A 77 19.92 4.57 12.84
CA SER A 77 20.95 3.72 12.25
C SER A 77 20.36 2.85 11.14
N LYS A 78 21.21 2.45 10.19
CA LYS A 78 20.84 1.55 9.09
C LYS A 78 21.91 0.49 8.91
N ARG A 79 21.52 -0.78 8.81
CA ARG A 79 22.37 -1.91 8.44
C ARG A 79 21.68 -2.74 7.37
N GLY A 80 22.21 -2.71 6.15
CA GLY A 80 21.55 -3.31 5.00
C GLY A 80 20.12 -2.79 4.84
N ASN A 81 19.14 -3.69 4.96
CA ASN A 81 17.72 -3.40 4.84
C ASN A 81 17.00 -3.18 6.19
N ARG A 82 17.75 -3.14 7.30
CA ARG A 82 17.23 -2.92 8.65
C ARG A 82 17.52 -1.49 9.12
N TYR A 83 16.48 -0.81 9.57
CA TYR A 83 16.47 0.58 10.01
C TYR A 83 16.09 0.63 11.49
N THR A 84 16.94 1.22 12.32
CA THR A 84 16.51 1.67 13.65
C THR A 84 16.05 3.11 13.49
N VAL A 85 14.80 3.39 13.87
CA VAL A 85 14.20 4.71 13.69
C VAL A 85 13.67 5.26 15.00
N SER A 86 13.63 6.58 15.10
CA SER A 86 12.77 7.31 16.01
C SER A 86 11.62 7.85 15.19
N GLN A 87 10.41 7.38 15.46
CA GLN A 87 9.21 7.82 14.79
C GLN A 87 8.37 8.69 15.72
N SER A 88 7.98 9.87 15.24
CA SER A 88 7.10 10.78 15.96
C SER A 88 5.77 10.92 15.23
N CYS A 89 4.67 10.72 15.94
CA CYS A 89 3.30 10.71 15.42
C CYS A 89 2.38 11.58 16.29
N ILE A 90 1.24 11.99 15.74
CA ILE A 90 0.13 12.59 16.48
C ILE A 90 -0.95 11.51 16.68
N ASP A 91 -1.52 11.39 17.88
CA ASP A 91 -2.67 10.50 18.10
C ASP A 91 -3.91 11.00 17.36
N ALA A 92 -4.71 10.10 16.80
CA ALA A 92 -5.91 10.42 16.03
C ALA A 92 -7.16 10.69 16.91
N GLY A 93 -6.97 11.08 18.17
CA GLY A 93 -8.06 11.51 19.07
C GLY A 93 -8.70 12.83 18.64
N ALA A 94 -9.80 13.21 19.31
CA ALA A 94 -10.46 14.49 19.08
C ALA A 94 -9.59 15.66 19.58
N GLY A 95 -9.51 16.74 18.80
CA GLY A 95 -8.78 17.96 19.16
C GLY A 95 -7.27 17.93 18.86
N PRO A 96 -6.51 18.93 19.37
CA PRO A 96 -5.06 18.99 19.21
C PRO A 96 -4.40 17.90 20.09
N ALA A 97 -4.34 16.68 19.57
CA ALA A 97 -3.66 15.58 20.23
C ALA A 97 -2.13 15.80 20.29
N PRO A 98 -1.46 15.41 21.39
CA PRO A 98 -0.02 15.56 21.53
C PRO A 98 0.74 14.71 20.49
N ARG A 99 1.98 15.13 20.17
CA ARG A 99 2.93 14.24 19.50
C ARG A 99 3.56 13.32 20.54
N PHE A 100 3.65 12.04 20.20
CA PHE A 100 4.49 11.09 20.91
C PHE A 100 5.62 10.61 20.00
N THR A 101 6.66 10.06 20.59
CA THR A 101 7.80 9.50 19.86
C THR A 101 8.11 8.11 20.36
N GLU A 102 8.35 7.19 19.44
CA GLU A 102 8.68 5.81 19.73
C GLU A 102 9.89 5.35 18.92
N ARG A 103 10.71 4.49 19.53
CA ARG A 103 11.82 3.83 18.83
C ARG A 103 11.35 2.50 18.26
N GLN A 104 11.68 2.24 17.00
CA GLN A 104 11.25 1.04 16.30
C GLN A 104 12.38 0.50 15.40
N THR A 105 12.35 -0.79 15.14
CA THR A 105 13.18 -1.43 14.11
C THR A 105 12.30 -1.81 12.93
N VAL A 106 12.63 -1.31 11.74
CA VAL A 106 11.95 -1.63 10.48
C VAL A 106 12.91 -2.44 9.61
N ALA A 107 12.50 -3.62 9.15
CA ALA A 107 13.24 -4.39 8.16
C ALA A 107 12.44 -4.41 6.85
N VAL A 108 13.01 -3.85 5.79
CA VAL A 108 12.38 -3.74 4.47
C VAL A 108 12.84 -4.92 3.64
N ALA A 109 11.95 -5.86 3.32
CA ALA A 109 12.33 -7.00 2.49
C ALA A 109 12.36 -6.60 1.01
N ASP A 110 11.37 -5.84 0.56
CA ASP A 110 11.27 -5.28 -0.79
C ASP A 110 10.38 -4.01 -0.77
N ALA A 111 10.11 -3.41 -1.92
CA ALA A 111 9.31 -2.19 -2.03
C ALA A 111 7.85 -2.32 -1.53
N LEU A 112 7.34 -3.54 -1.42
CA LEU A 112 5.96 -3.87 -1.09
C LEU A 112 5.84 -4.68 0.22
N THR A 113 6.94 -5.06 0.85
CA THR A 113 6.89 -5.81 2.11
C THR A 113 7.95 -5.36 3.12
N PHE A 114 7.54 -5.29 4.38
CA PHE A 114 8.42 -4.95 5.50
C PHE A 114 7.96 -5.64 6.78
N SER A 115 8.78 -5.56 7.82
CA SER A 115 8.37 -5.89 9.19
C SER A 115 8.76 -4.78 10.16
N ILE A 116 7.94 -4.56 11.20
CA ILE A 116 8.22 -3.61 12.29
C ILE A 116 8.29 -4.36 13.61
N ALA A 117 9.31 -4.06 14.40
CA ALA A 117 9.40 -4.42 15.81
C ALA A 117 9.52 -3.13 16.65
N THR A 118 8.59 -2.94 17.57
CA THR A 118 8.58 -1.80 18.48
C THR A 118 9.11 -2.21 19.85
N ARG A 119 8.48 -3.23 20.45
CA ARG A 119 8.90 -3.93 21.66
C ARG A 119 8.52 -5.39 21.47
N GLY A 120 9.50 -6.30 21.45
CA GLY A 120 9.28 -7.72 21.21
C GLY A 120 9.32 -8.13 19.73
N ALA A 121 8.49 -9.11 19.36
CA ALA A 121 8.54 -9.76 18.06
C ALA A 121 8.19 -8.81 16.90
N ALA A 122 8.82 -9.04 15.74
CA ALA A 122 8.54 -8.29 14.54
C ALA A 122 7.21 -8.76 13.91
N THR A 123 6.38 -7.80 13.49
CA THR A 123 5.17 -8.08 12.69
C THR A 123 5.44 -7.76 11.24
N ALA A 124 5.15 -8.69 10.33
CA ALA A 124 5.34 -8.52 8.89
C ALA A 124 4.08 -7.96 8.21
N TYR A 125 4.27 -7.06 7.26
CA TYR A 125 3.23 -6.38 6.49
C TYR A 125 3.50 -6.48 4.99
N ARG A 126 2.44 -6.41 4.19
CA ARG A 126 2.50 -6.36 2.72
C ARG A 126 1.59 -5.27 2.18
N TYR A 127 1.96 -4.70 1.05
CA TYR A 127 1.18 -3.70 0.34
C TYR A 127 -0.17 -4.27 -0.10
N CYS A 128 -1.23 -3.50 0.09
CA CYS A 128 -2.58 -3.78 -0.39
C CYS A 128 -2.96 -2.72 -1.42
N PRO A 129 -3.13 -3.10 -2.69
CA PRO A 129 -3.61 -2.19 -3.73
C PRO A 129 -4.99 -1.61 -3.39
N MET A 130 -5.27 -0.38 -3.80
CA MET A 130 -6.53 0.30 -3.47
C MET A 130 -7.79 -0.48 -3.86
N TYR A 131 -7.77 -1.21 -4.98
CA TYR A 131 -8.91 -2.02 -5.43
C TYR A 131 -9.20 -3.24 -4.54
N MET A 132 -8.26 -3.63 -3.68
CA MET A 132 -8.44 -4.73 -2.73
C MET A 132 -8.88 -4.26 -1.33
N LEU A 133 -8.93 -2.94 -1.10
CA LEU A 133 -9.31 -2.37 0.19
C LEU A 133 -10.83 -2.18 0.25
N HIS A 134 -11.44 -2.41 1.41
CA HIS A 134 -12.83 -2.00 1.61
C HIS A 134 -12.94 -0.48 1.77
N ALA A 135 -14.15 0.07 1.59
CA ALA A 135 -14.39 1.51 1.54
C ALA A 135 -13.91 2.29 2.78
N GLY A 136 -13.86 1.64 3.95
CA GLY A 136 -13.40 2.22 5.21
C GLY A 136 -11.87 2.35 5.35
N ILE A 137 -11.09 1.71 4.47
CA ILE A 137 -9.63 1.81 4.45
C ILE A 137 -9.23 2.49 3.14
N ARG A 138 -9.42 3.80 3.08
CA ARG A 138 -8.84 4.60 2.00
C ARG A 138 -7.72 5.45 2.59
N PRO A 139 -6.51 5.42 2.02
CA PRO A 139 -5.45 6.33 2.45
C PRO A 139 -5.98 7.75 2.35
N ALA A 140 -5.63 8.60 3.30
CA ALA A 140 -6.00 10.01 3.25
C ALA A 140 -5.24 10.65 2.09
N ALA A 141 -5.84 10.64 0.90
CA ALA A 141 -5.31 11.36 -0.25
C ALA A 141 -5.11 12.83 0.15
N ARG A 142 -3.86 13.27 0.20
CA ARG A 142 -3.47 14.68 0.36
C ARG A 142 -2.32 14.99 -0.57
#